data_AF-A0A2D9YYM6-F1
#
_entry.id   AF-A0A2D9YYM6-F1
#
_cell.length_a   1.000
_cell.length_b   1.000
_cell.length_c   1.000
_cell.angle_alpha   90.00
_cell.angle_beta   90.00
_cell.angle_gamma   90.00
#
_symmetry.space_group_name_H-M   'P 1'
#
loop_
_entity.id
_entity.type
_entity.pdbx_description
1 polymer ?
#
loop_
_entity_poly.entity_id
_entity_poly.type
_entity_poly.pdbx_seq_one_letter_code
_entity_poly.pdbx_strand_id
1 'polypeptide(L)'
;IFGFINVLLTGGIGIFGAKYGLSKNWFIFKESFLPLFIGSLLLLMRRYKQGSFNKILLNDALFDNEKIGASLREDVQGDFEIIVRNAGNHFIFGLFISSIIQFFLASMIVVSDPGESSFNEQVATMTWVSYLAVLVPTILIVGKGYWELIAGMEKITGLKKEDFLKT
;
A
#
# COMPACT_ATOMS: atom_id res chain seq x y z
N ILE A 1 12.21 9.01 -4.83
CA ILE A 1 11.56 10.29 -5.26
C ILE A 1 10.32 10.60 -4.42
N PHE A 2 9.28 9.76 -4.38
CA PHE A 2 8.06 10.02 -3.57
C PHE A 2 8.30 10.22 -2.06
N GLY A 3 9.17 9.42 -1.45
CA GLY A 3 9.51 9.59 -0.02
C GLY A 3 10.16 10.95 0.29
N PHE A 4 11.02 11.43 -0.60
CA PHE A 4 11.64 12.75 -0.47
C PHE A 4 10.62 13.88 -0.60
N ILE A 5 9.69 13.77 -1.54
CA ILE A 5 8.57 14.73 -1.70
C ILE A 5 7.68 14.74 -0.45
N ASN A 6 7.40 13.58 0.14
CA ASN A 6 6.63 13.48 1.37
C ASN A 6 7.34 14.21 2.53
N VAL A 7 8.63 13.95 2.76
CA VAL A 7 9.41 14.64 3.80
C VAL A 7 9.44 16.15 3.57
N LEU A 8 9.62 16.60 2.33
CA LEU A 8 9.59 18.04 1.99
C LEU A 8 8.21 18.68 2.24
N LEU A 9 7.12 18.02 1.86
CA LEU A 9 5.76 18.49 2.15
C LEU A 9 5.52 18.56 3.66
N THR A 10 6.08 17.60 4.40
CA THR A 10 5.98 17.56 5.86
C THR A 10 6.75 18.67 6.54
N GLY A 11 8.01 18.88 6.19
CA GLY A 11 8.79 20.02 6.67
C GLY A 11 8.19 21.36 6.22
N GLY A 12 7.68 21.42 4.98
CA GLY A 12 7.05 22.61 4.43
C GLY A 12 5.81 23.03 5.21
N ILE A 13 4.93 22.10 5.56
CA ILE A 13 3.74 22.41 6.38
C ILE A 13 4.13 22.82 7.80
N GLY A 14 5.16 22.20 8.39
CA GLY A 14 5.65 22.60 9.72
C GLY A 14 6.21 24.03 9.74
N ILE A 15 7.00 24.42 8.75
CA ILE A 15 7.67 25.73 8.68
C ILE A 15 6.72 26.82 8.18
N PHE A 16 6.03 26.57 7.07
CA PHE A 16 5.18 27.56 6.43
C PHE A 16 3.77 27.57 7.01
N GLY A 17 3.34 26.53 7.72
CA GLY A 17 2.02 26.48 8.33
C GLY A 17 1.79 27.60 9.33
N ALA A 18 2.81 27.94 10.14
CA ALA A 18 2.77 29.11 11.02
C ALA A 18 2.58 30.43 10.25
N LYS A 19 3.22 30.54 9.07
CA LYS A 19 3.18 31.75 8.23
C LYS A 19 1.87 31.92 7.46
N TYR A 20 1.24 30.82 7.06
CA TYR A 20 0.01 30.81 6.25
C TYR A 20 -1.25 30.41 7.04
N GLY A 21 -1.13 30.20 8.36
CA GLY A 21 -2.26 29.77 9.21
C GLY A 21 -2.79 28.39 8.84
N LEU A 22 -1.93 27.47 8.38
CA LEU A 22 -2.35 26.10 8.10
C LEU A 22 -2.65 25.39 9.42
N SER A 23 -3.87 24.89 9.56
CA SER A 23 -4.25 24.08 10.72
C SER A 23 -3.70 22.66 10.63
N LYS A 24 -3.65 21.97 11.77
CA LYS A 24 -3.33 20.54 11.88
C LYS A 24 -4.16 19.65 10.94
N ASN A 25 -5.38 20.07 10.58
CA ASN A 25 -6.26 19.31 9.68
C ASN A 25 -5.65 19.13 8.29
N TRP A 26 -4.88 20.10 7.79
CA TRP A 26 -4.15 19.97 6.51
C TRP A 26 -3.03 18.95 6.61
N PHE A 27 -2.36 18.89 7.75
CA PHE A 27 -1.37 17.86 8.03
C PHE A 27 -2.04 16.47 8.11
N ILE A 28 -3.14 16.32 8.84
CA ILE A 28 -3.86 15.04 8.94
C ILE A 28 -4.35 14.57 7.56
N PHE A 29 -4.90 15.50 6.78
CA PHE A 29 -5.39 15.20 5.45
C PHE A 29 -4.28 14.66 4.54
N LYS A 30 -3.12 15.34 4.47
CA LYS A 30 -2.03 14.92 3.58
C LYS A 30 -1.51 13.51 3.93
N GLU A 31 -1.40 13.19 5.23
CA GLU A 31 -0.79 11.95 5.73
C GLU A 31 -1.69 10.76 5.35
N SER A 32 -3.00 10.98 5.49
CA SER A 32 -4.03 9.97 5.20
C SER A 32 -4.31 9.87 3.70
N PHE A 33 -4.10 10.95 2.95
CA PHE A 33 -4.39 11.03 1.52
C PHE A 33 -3.46 10.16 0.69
N LEU A 34 -2.19 10.03 1.05
CA LEU A 34 -1.22 9.32 0.22
C LEU A 34 -1.61 7.83 -0.01
N PRO A 35 -1.88 7.02 1.04
CA PRO A 35 -2.30 5.64 0.82
C PRO A 35 -3.67 5.53 0.15
N LEU A 36 -4.58 6.47 0.46
CA LEU A 36 -5.91 6.54 -0.17
C LEU A 36 -5.82 6.78 -1.67
N PHE A 37 -4.97 7.73 -2.07
CA PHE A 37 -4.74 8.10 -3.45
C PHE A 37 -4.11 6.94 -4.23
N ILE A 38 -3.08 6.30 -3.67
CA ILE A 38 -2.46 5.12 -4.28
C ILE A 38 -3.47 3.98 -4.41
N GLY A 39 -4.23 3.67 -3.35
CA GLY A 39 -5.27 2.64 -3.37
C GLY A 39 -6.34 2.92 -4.43
N SER A 40 -6.76 4.18 -4.56
CA SER A 40 -7.74 4.62 -5.58
C SER A 40 -7.19 4.51 -7.00
N LEU A 41 -5.94 4.93 -7.23
CA LEU A 41 -5.28 4.78 -8.53
C LEU A 41 -5.17 3.31 -8.94
N LEU A 42 -4.82 2.43 -8.00
CA LEU A 42 -4.73 1.00 -8.24
C LEU A 42 -6.10 0.37 -8.50
N LEU A 43 -7.13 0.83 -7.79
CA LEU A 43 -8.52 0.41 -8.03
C LEU A 43 -8.98 0.78 -9.46
N LEU A 44 -8.68 2.00 -9.90
CA LEU A 44 -8.96 2.46 -11.26
C LEU A 44 -8.11 1.68 -12.29
N MET A 45 -6.82 1.49 -12.02
CA MET A 45 -5.92 0.74 -12.89
C MET A 45 -6.39 -0.71 -13.05
N ARG A 46 -6.84 -1.36 -11.98
CA ARG A 46 -7.43 -2.70 -12.06
C ARG A 46 -8.67 -2.73 -12.95
N ARG A 47 -9.51 -1.69 -12.91
CA ARG A 47 -10.74 -1.61 -13.73
C ARG A 47 -10.47 -1.33 -15.21
N TYR A 48 -9.51 -0.46 -15.53
CA TYR A 48 -9.27 0.00 -16.90
C TYR A 48 -8.05 -0.64 -17.58
N LYS A 49 -7.09 -1.14 -16.81
CA LYS A 49 -5.80 -1.68 -17.27
C LYS A 49 -5.40 -2.92 -16.44
N GLN A 50 -6.29 -3.90 -16.37
CA GLN A 50 -6.11 -5.12 -15.57
C GLN A 50 -4.75 -5.80 -15.82
N GLY A 51 -4.31 -5.91 -17.08
CA GLY A 51 -3.00 -6.49 -17.40
C GLY A 51 -1.81 -5.72 -16.80
N SER A 52 -1.87 -4.39 -16.73
CA SER A 52 -0.82 -3.59 -16.07
C SER A 52 -0.84 -3.75 -14.56
N PHE A 53 -2.04 -3.80 -13.97
CA PHE A 53 -2.19 -4.05 -12.54
C PHE A 53 -1.67 -5.43 -12.13
N ASN A 54 -1.94 -6.46 -12.93
CA ASN A 54 -1.45 -7.81 -12.68
C ASN A 54 0.09 -7.87 -12.71
N LYS A 55 0.76 -7.13 -13.59
CA LYS A 55 2.24 -7.03 -13.62
C LYS A 55 2.83 -6.39 -12.37
N ILE A 56 2.09 -5.53 -11.66
CA ILE A 56 2.54 -4.95 -10.39
C ILE A 56 2.54 -6.01 -9.28
N LEU A 57 1.51 -6.86 -9.25
CA LEU A 57 1.40 -7.96 -8.27
C LEU A 57 2.37 -9.09 -8.59
N LEU A 58 2.44 -9.47 -9.87
CA LEU A 58 3.34 -10.48 -10.41
C LEU A 58 4.60 -9.81 -10.95
N ASN A 59 5.30 -9.08 -10.09
CA ASN A 59 6.54 -8.43 -10.47
C ASN A 59 7.64 -9.48 -10.75
N ASP A 60 8.39 -9.31 -11.84
CA ASP A 60 9.53 -10.15 -12.22
C ASP A 60 10.64 -10.19 -11.17
N ALA A 61 10.66 -9.27 -10.21
CA ALA A 61 11.57 -9.31 -9.06
C ALA A 61 11.21 -10.40 -8.04
N LEU A 62 9.94 -10.76 -7.91
CA LEU A 62 9.44 -11.75 -6.96
C LEU A 62 9.03 -13.05 -7.63
N PHE A 63 8.51 -12.97 -8.86
CA PHE A 63 7.95 -14.12 -9.59
C PHE A 63 8.70 -14.35 -10.90
N ASP A 64 8.84 -15.63 -11.26
CA ASP A 64 9.25 -16.07 -12.58
C ASP A 64 8.02 -16.24 -13.47
N ASN A 65 7.60 -15.11 -14.07
CA ASN A 65 6.42 -15.07 -14.91
C ASN A 65 6.53 -15.93 -16.18
N GLU A 66 7.75 -16.22 -16.65
CA GLU A 66 7.96 -17.11 -17.79
C GLU A 66 7.61 -18.55 -17.42
N LYS A 67 8.10 -19.05 -16.28
CA LYS A 67 7.77 -20.39 -15.79
C LYS A 67 6.30 -20.55 -15.43
N ILE A 68 5.71 -19.54 -14.81
CA ILE A 68 4.27 -19.51 -14.49
C ILE A 68 3.48 -19.59 -15.80
N GLY A 69 3.80 -18.73 -16.77
CA GLY A 69 3.15 -18.71 -18.09
C GLY A 69 3.29 -20.02 -18.86
N ALA A 70 4.46 -20.64 -18.84
CA ALA A 70 4.71 -21.92 -19.52
C ALA A 70 3.95 -23.10 -18.90
N SER A 71 3.61 -23.01 -17.61
CA SER A 71 2.92 -24.06 -16.86
C SER A 71 1.40 -23.86 -16.80
N LEU A 72 0.91 -22.69 -17.22
CA LEU A 72 -0.51 -22.38 -17.31
C LEU A 72 -1.10 -23.02 -18.56
N ARG A 73 -2.06 -23.93 -18.35
CA ARG A 73 -2.87 -24.50 -19.43
C ARG A 73 -4.08 -23.59 -19.72
N GLU A 74 -4.61 -23.65 -20.94
CA GLU A 74 -5.76 -22.84 -21.35
C GLU A 74 -7.01 -23.06 -20.47
N ASP A 75 -7.20 -24.28 -19.93
CA ASP A 75 -8.36 -24.65 -19.10
C ASP A 75 -8.37 -23.99 -17.72
N VAL A 76 -7.21 -23.59 -17.20
CA VAL A 76 -7.05 -22.98 -15.85
C VAL A 76 -6.77 -21.48 -15.90
N GLN A 77 -6.75 -20.88 -17.08
CA GLN A 77 -6.46 -19.45 -17.27
C GLN A 77 -7.48 -18.56 -16.54
N GLY A 78 -8.75 -18.94 -16.53
CA GLY A 78 -9.80 -18.23 -15.80
C GLY A 78 -9.59 -18.26 -14.28
N ASP A 79 -9.17 -19.41 -13.74
CA ASP A 79 -8.87 -19.56 -12.31
C ASP A 79 -7.66 -18.73 -11.90
N PHE A 80 -6.62 -18.68 -12.75
CA PHE A 80 -5.46 -17.82 -12.55
C PHE A 80 -5.86 -16.35 -12.43
N GLU A 81 -6.69 -15.85 -13.36
CA GLU A 81 -7.16 -14.47 -13.32
C GLU A 81 -7.96 -14.15 -12.05
N ILE A 82 -8.78 -15.10 -11.56
CA ILE A 82 -9.53 -14.96 -10.31
C ILE A 82 -8.59 -14.87 -9.11
N ILE A 83 -7.58 -15.74 -9.03
CA ILE A 83 -6.60 -15.76 -7.94
C ILE A 83 -5.81 -14.44 -7.90
N VAL A 84 -5.29 -13.99 -9.04
CA VAL A 84 -4.56 -12.71 -9.16
C VAL A 84 -5.46 -11.53 -8.78
N ARG A 85 -6.73 -11.54 -9.21
CA ARG A 85 -7.70 -10.51 -8.85
C ARG A 85 -7.98 -10.48 -7.35
N ASN A 86 -8.08 -11.63 -6.70
CA ASN A 86 -8.29 -11.73 -5.25
C ASN A 86 -7.08 -11.22 -4.46
N ALA A 87 -5.87 -11.54 -4.91
CA ALA A 87 -4.64 -10.97 -4.34
C ALA A 87 -4.63 -9.43 -4.48
N GLY A 88 -5.03 -8.93 -5.64
CA GLY A 88 -5.18 -7.50 -5.89
C GLY A 88 -6.23 -6.81 -5.03
N ASN A 89 -7.34 -7.48 -4.71
CA ASN A 89 -8.34 -6.98 -3.77
C ASN A 89 -7.73 -6.81 -2.36
N HIS A 90 -7.00 -7.82 -1.88
CA HIS A 90 -6.31 -7.73 -0.59
C HIS A 90 -5.30 -6.58 -0.57
N PHE A 91 -4.52 -6.41 -1.65
CA PHE A 91 -3.55 -5.32 -1.75
C PHE A 91 -4.19 -3.94 -1.64
N ILE A 92 -5.24 -3.70 -2.44
CA ILE A 92 -5.98 -2.43 -2.43
C ILE A 92 -6.68 -2.21 -1.09
N PHE A 93 -7.28 -3.26 -0.52
CA PHE A 93 -7.95 -3.19 0.78
C PHE A 93 -6.96 -2.85 1.91
N GLY A 94 -5.77 -3.44 1.89
CA GLY A 94 -4.70 -3.12 2.84
C GLY A 94 -4.29 -1.65 2.80
N LEU A 95 -4.28 -1.02 1.62
CA LEU A 95 -4.01 0.42 1.46
C LEU A 95 -5.16 1.29 2.01
N PHE A 96 -6.42 0.91 1.77
CA PHE A 96 -7.55 1.64 2.35
C PHE A 96 -7.56 1.55 3.87
N ILE A 97 -7.35 0.36 4.45
CA ILE A 97 -7.22 0.18 5.90
C ILE A 97 -6.05 1.01 6.44
N SER A 98 -4.92 1.04 5.73
CA SER A 98 -3.76 1.84 6.12
C SER A 98 -4.10 3.34 6.21
N SER A 99 -4.85 3.87 5.24
CA SER A 99 -5.29 5.26 5.22
C SER A 99 -6.22 5.59 6.39
N ILE A 100 -7.17 4.70 6.69
CA ILE A 100 -8.11 4.87 7.81
C ILE A 100 -7.35 4.93 9.13
N ILE A 101 -6.44 3.98 9.37
CA ILE A 101 -5.63 3.95 10.59
C ILE A 101 -4.77 5.22 10.68
N GLN A 102 -4.13 5.61 9.58
CA GLN A 102 -3.30 6.82 9.54
C GLN A 102 -4.12 8.08 9.88
N PHE A 103 -5.35 8.20 9.38
CA PHE A 103 -6.23 9.31 9.70
C PHE A 103 -6.57 9.39 11.18
N PHE A 104 -6.93 8.25 11.79
CA PHE A 104 -7.24 8.21 13.22
C PHE A 104 -6.01 8.52 14.07
N LEU A 105 -4.85 7.94 13.76
CA LEU A 105 -3.61 8.20 14.50
C LEU A 105 -3.18 9.65 14.40
N ALA A 106 -3.19 10.23 13.19
CA ALA A 106 -2.84 11.63 12.99
C ALA A 106 -3.80 12.56 13.74
N SER A 107 -5.10 12.25 13.73
CA SER A 107 -6.12 13.04 14.44
C SER A 107 -6.00 12.97 15.96
N MET A 108 -5.55 11.83 16.51
CA MET A 108 -5.40 11.64 17.95
C MET A 108 -4.09 12.19 18.50
N ILE A 109 -2.98 12.04 17.75
CA ILE A 109 -1.63 12.38 18.23
C ILE A 109 -1.28 13.83 17.93
N VAL A 110 -1.64 14.35 16.75
CA VAL A 110 -1.33 15.72 16.34
C VAL A 110 -2.48 16.63 16.73
N VAL A 111 -2.38 17.20 17.93
CA VAL A 111 -3.38 18.09 18.52
C VAL A 111 -3.03 19.57 18.37
N SER A 112 -1.74 19.88 18.25
CA SER A 112 -1.18 21.23 18.07
C SER A 112 -1.19 21.67 16.62
N ASP A 113 -1.31 22.97 16.38
CA ASP A 113 -1.18 23.53 15.04
C ASP A 113 0.30 23.71 14.62
N PRO A 114 0.59 23.66 13.31
CA PRO A 114 1.89 23.97 12.75
C PRO A 114 2.44 25.32 13.23
N GLY A 115 3.63 25.30 13.85
CA GLY A 115 4.27 26.50 14.43
C GLY A 115 4.29 26.51 15.96
N GLU A 116 3.47 25.69 16.61
CA GLU A 116 3.58 25.44 18.04
C GLU A 116 4.83 24.60 18.35
N SER A 117 5.43 24.81 19.52
CA SER A 117 6.63 24.07 19.97
C SER A 117 6.40 22.55 20.03
N SER A 118 5.20 22.13 20.41
CA SER A 118 4.79 20.73 20.53
C SER A 118 4.46 20.05 19.20
N PHE A 119 4.28 20.79 18.11
CA PHE A 119 3.86 20.22 16.82
C PHE A 119 4.87 19.20 16.30
N ASN A 120 6.16 19.56 16.28
CA ASN A 120 7.20 18.68 15.73
C ASN A 120 7.38 17.40 16.56
N GLU A 121 7.26 17.48 17.88
CA GLU A 121 7.34 16.32 18.77
C GLU A 121 6.15 15.37 18.58
N GLN A 122 4.94 15.93 18.41
CA GLN A 122 3.73 15.15 18.10
C GLN A 122 3.84 14.48 16.73
N VAL A 123 4.35 15.18 15.72
CA VAL A 123 4.59 14.62 14.38
C VAL A 123 5.59 13.47 14.45
N ALA A 124 6.71 13.64 15.16
CA ALA A 124 7.71 12.58 15.33
C ALA A 124 7.12 11.34 16.02
N THR A 125 6.34 11.57 17.08
CA THR A 125 5.63 10.49 17.80
C THR A 125 4.63 9.78 16.89
N MET A 126 3.82 10.54 16.16
CA MET A 126 2.86 10.01 15.20
C MET A 126 3.55 9.16 14.14
N THR A 127 4.65 9.64 13.54
CA THR A 127 5.38 8.88 12.51
C THR A 127 5.85 7.52 13.02
N TRP A 128 6.45 7.45 14.20
CA TRP A 128 6.91 6.18 14.77
C TRP A 128 5.74 5.24 15.12
N VAL A 129 4.69 5.77 15.75
CA VAL A 129 3.50 4.99 16.11
C VAL A 129 2.81 4.46 14.85
N SER A 130 2.61 5.31 13.84
CA SER A 130 2.07 4.94 12.54
C SER A 130 2.90 3.88 11.84
N TYR A 131 4.23 3.95 11.92
CA TYR A 131 5.10 2.94 11.32
C TYR A 131 4.76 1.53 11.84
N LEU A 132 4.43 1.37 13.13
CA LEU A 132 4.03 0.07 13.65
C LEU A 132 2.53 -0.21 13.43
N ALA A 133 1.69 0.73 13.82
CA ALA A 133 0.24 0.54 13.86
C ALA A 133 -0.40 0.45 12.48
N VAL A 134 0.19 1.07 11.45
CA VAL A 134 -0.27 0.95 10.06
C VAL A 134 0.36 -0.27 9.38
N LEU A 135 1.68 -0.44 9.52
CA LEU A 135 2.42 -1.47 8.80
C LEU A 135 1.95 -2.88 9.17
N VAL A 136 1.79 -3.17 10.46
CA VAL A 136 1.41 -4.50 10.94
C VAL A 136 0.09 -4.99 10.32
N PRO A 137 -1.04 -4.28 10.45
CA PRO A 137 -2.30 -4.74 9.85
C PRO A 137 -2.24 -4.75 8.32
N THR A 138 -1.56 -3.80 7.69
CA THR A 138 -1.42 -3.79 6.22
C THR A 138 -0.63 -4.99 5.71
N ILE A 139 0.49 -5.34 6.36
CA ILE A 139 1.28 -6.54 6.01
C ILE A 139 0.44 -7.80 6.21
N LEU A 140 -0.36 -7.90 7.27
CA LEU A 140 -1.20 -9.08 7.49
C LEU A 140 -2.23 -9.27 6.37
N ILE A 141 -2.91 -8.19 5.95
CA ILE A 141 -3.90 -8.24 4.87
C ILE A 141 -3.23 -8.57 3.53
N VAL A 142 -2.17 -7.83 3.19
CA VAL A 142 -1.44 -8.01 1.93
C VAL A 142 -0.79 -9.39 1.87
N GLY A 143 -0.12 -9.78 2.96
CA GLY A 143 0.54 -11.07 3.11
C GLY A 143 -0.43 -12.24 2.96
N LYS A 144 -1.63 -12.13 3.54
CA LYS A 144 -2.70 -13.12 3.29
C LYS A 144 -3.05 -13.21 1.81
N GLY A 145 -3.22 -12.08 1.13
CA GLY A 145 -3.49 -12.05 -0.31
C GLY A 145 -2.39 -12.69 -1.15
N TYR A 146 -1.12 -12.46 -0.82
CA TYR A 146 0.02 -13.09 -1.49
C TYR A 146 0.13 -14.58 -1.14
N TRP A 147 -0.21 -14.99 0.08
CA TRP A 147 -0.25 -16.39 0.45
C TRP A 147 -1.29 -17.15 -0.38
N GLU A 148 -2.50 -16.61 -0.49
CA GLU A 148 -3.56 -17.17 -1.33
C GLU A 148 -3.17 -17.19 -2.81
N LEU A 149 -2.44 -16.17 -3.28
CA LEU A 149 -1.88 -16.12 -4.64
C LEU A 149 -0.91 -17.28 -4.88
N ILE A 150 0.10 -17.44 -4.01
CA ILE A 150 1.13 -18.47 -4.14
C ILE A 150 0.50 -19.86 -4.05
N ALA A 151 -0.31 -20.13 -3.02
CA ALA A 151 -0.95 -21.43 -2.85
C ALA A 151 -1.93 -21.74 -4.00
N GLY A 152 -2.64 -20.73 -4.49
CA GLY A 152 -3.51 -20.85 -5.67
C GLY A 152 -2.71 -21.20 -6.92
N MET A 153 -1.57 -20.54 -7.15
CA MET A 153 -0.67 -20.81 -8.28
C MET A 153 -0.07 -22.21 -8.21
N GLU A 154 0.41 -22.66 -7.04
CA GLU A 154 0.90 -24.04 -6.87
C GLU A 154 -0.17 -25.06 -7.25
N LYS A 155 -1.43 -24.81 -6.85
CA LYS A 155 -2.56 -25.71 -7.13
C LYS A 155 -2.89 -25.81 -8.62
N ILE A 156 -2.89 -24.71 -9.36
CA ILE A 156 -3.30 -24.69 -10.78
C ILE A 156 -2.16 -25.00 -11.75
N THR A 157 -0.92 -24.66 -11.39
CA THR A 157 0.26 -24.90 -12.24
C THR A 157 0.94 -26.23 -11.94
N GLY A 158 0.74 -26.77 -10.73
CA GLY A 158 1.46 -27.95 -10.24
C GLY A 158 2.93 -27.69 -9.90
N LEU A 159 3.41 -26.45 -10.06
CA LEU A 159 4.75 -26.04 -9.64
C LEU A 159 4.81 -25.89 -8.12
N LYS A 160 5.99 -26.08 -7.53
CA LYS A 160 6.22 -25.65 -6.15
C LYS A 160 6.55 -24.16 -6.14
N LYS A 161 6.24 -23.49 -5.04
CA LYS A 161 6.59 -22.09 -4.79
C LYS A 161 8.07 -21.79 -5.05
N GLU A 162 8.97 -22.73 -4.73
CA GLU A 162 10.41 -22.59 -4.95
C GLU A 162 10.78 -22.50 -6.44
N ASP A 163 9.95 -23.03 -7.33
CA ASP A 163 10.23 -23.09 -8.76
C ASP A 163 9.95 -21.76 -9.45
N PHE A 164 8.97 -21.00 -8.94
CA PHE A 164 8.50 -19.74 -9.52
C PHE A 164 8.74 -18.51 -8.66
N LEU A 165 9.07 -18.64 -7.37
CA LEU A 165 9.50 -17.50 -6.55
C LEU A 165 10.99 -17.27 -6.75
N LYS A 166 11.35 -16.03 -7.10
CA LYS A 166 12.75 -15.62 -7.16
C LYS A 166 13.20 -15.24 -5.75
N THR A 167 14.27 -15.86 -5.29
CA THR A 167 14.94 -15.59 -4.00
C THR A 167 16.25 -14.88 -4.23
#